data_AF-A0A6I7N5W1-F1
#
_entry.id   AF-A0A6I7N5W1-F1
#
_cell.length_a   1.000
_cell.length_b   1.000
_cell.length_c   1.000
_cell.angle_alpha   90.00
_cell.angle_beta   90.00
_cell.angle_gamma   90.00
#
_symmetry.space_group_name_H-M   'P 1'
#
loop_
_entity.id
_entity.type
_entity.pdbx_description
1 polymer ?
#
loop_
_entity_poly.entity_id
_entity_poly.type
_entity_poly.pdbx_seq_one_letter_code
_entity_poly.pdbx_strand_id
1 'polypeptide(L)'
;MNDNGKRPAPPPLKTDEEAERFIDEADLTRYDVSHFRPMHFEFEKKTARVNMRLPEPLLRAVKAKAQTRGIPYQRLIREAIERALEDEPS
;
A
#
# COMPACT_ATOMS: atom_id res chain seq x y z
N MET A 1 36.80 -18.35 -1.15
CA MET A 1 35.96 -18.01 0.01
C MET A 1 34.58 -17.66 -0.52
N ASN A 2 33.59 -18.54 -0.35
CA ASN A 2 32.23 -18.31 -0.85
C ASN A 2 31.30 -18.34 0.35
N ASP A 3 31.30 -17.25 1.14
CA ASP A 3 30.23 -17.05 2.09
C ASP A 3 29.10 -16.34 1.33
N ASN A 4 28.08 -17.11 0.97
CA ASN A 4 26.96 -16.64 0.17
C ASN A 4 26.14 -15.70 1.07
N GLY A 5 26.51 -14.42 1.09
CA GLY A 5 26.08 -13.36 2.04
C GLY A 5 24.58 -13.11 2.08
N LYS A 6 23.82 -14.08 2.61
CA LYS A 6 22.39 -13.97 2.80
C LYS A 6 22.12 -13.28 4.13
N ARG A 7 21.72 -12.01 4.04
CA ARG A 7 21.29 -11.21 5.20
C ARG A 7 20.13 -11.92 5.93
N PRO A 8 20.09 -11.90 7.27
CA PRO A 8 18.98 -12.49 8.03
C PRO A 8 17.69 -11.70 7.82
N ALA A 9 16.55 -12.35 8.03
CA ALA A 9 15.27 -11.65 8.13
C ALA A 9 15.26 -10.76 9.38
N PRO A 10 14.51 -9.64 9.38
CA PRO A 10 14.25 -8.86 10.58
C PRO A 10 13.64 -9.72 11.70
N PRO A 11 13.88 -9.36 12.98
CA PRO A 11 13.26 -10.06 14.09
C PRO A 11 11.73 -9.91 14.06
N PRO A 12 10.98 -10.86 14.65
CA PRO A 12 9.54 -10.72 14.79
C PRO A 12 9.22 -9.57 15.76
N LEU A 13 8.50 -8.57 15.28
CA LEU A 13 8.01 -7.42 16.05
C LEU A 13 6.52 -7.64 16.34
N LYS A 14 6.11 -7.61 17.60
CA LYS A 14 4.74 -7.94 18.05
C LYS A 14 3.90 -6.71 18.35
N THR A 15 4.52 -5.56 18.55
CA THR A 15 3.85 -4.28 18.80
C THR A 15 4.43 -3.17 17.95
N ASP A 16 3.65 -2.10 17.78
CA ASP A 16 4.11 -0.90 17.04
C ASP A 16 5.30 -0.24 17.77
N GLU A 17 5.28 -0.17 19.11
CA GLU A 17 6.40 0.34 19.92
C GLU A 17 7.69 -0.48 19.75
N GLU A 18 7.58 -1.81 19.57
CA GLU A 18 8.74 -2.66 19.25
C GLU A 18 9.27 -2.36 17.85
N ALA A 19 8.38 -2.11 16.90
CA ALA A 19 8.75 -1.78 15.53
C ALA A 19 9.44 -0.41 15.42
N GLU A 20 8.89 0.61 16.08
CA GLU A 20 9.47 1.95 16.15
C GLU A 20 10.89 1.90 16.72
N ARG A 21 11.06 1.27 17.89
CA ARG A 21 12.38 1.10 18.51
C ARG A 21 13.35 0.33 17.63
N PHE A 22 12.90 -0.71 16.93
CA PHE A 22 13.74 -1.46 16.01
C PHE A 22 14.21 -0.58 14.83
N ILE A 23 13.34 0.25 14.27
CA ILE A 23 13.69 1.15 13.18
C ILE A 23 14.69 2.22 13.64
N ASP A 24 14.52 2.76 14.85
CA ASP A 24 15.38 3.80 15.40
C ASP A 24 16.79 3.29 15.75
N GLU A 25 16.89 2.06 16.26
CA GLU A 25 18.13 1.51 16.79
C GLU A 25 18.87 0.61 15.80
N ALA A 26 18.17 -0.06 14.86
CA ALA A 26 18.77 -1.07 14.00
C ALA A 26 19.25 -0.51 12.66
N ASP A 27 20.42 -0.97 12.24
CA ASP A 27 20.92 -0.77 10.87
C ASP A 27 20.18 -1.72 9.90
N LEU A 28 19.14 -1.19 9.24
CA LEU A 28 18.28 -1.93 8.31
C LEU A 28 19.03 -2.50 7.10
N THR A 29 20.21 -1.98 6.76
CA THR A 29 21.02 -2.49 5.64
C THR A 29 21.54 -3.92 5.90
N ARG A 30 21.54 -4.35 7.17
CA ARG A 30 21.99 -5.69 7.59
C ARG A 30 20.94 -6.77 7.41
N TYR A 31 19.69 -6.42 7.11
CA TYR A 31 18.60 -7.37 6.99
C TYR A 31 18.15 -7.57 5.53
N ASP A 32 17.58 -8.74 5.26
CA ASP A 32 16.90 -9.03 4.01
C ASP A 32 15.47 -8.50 4.04
N VAL A 33 15.28 -7.32 3.46
CA VAL A 33 13.97 -6.66 3.31
C VAL A 33 13.35 -6.88 1.92
N SER A 34 13.93 -7.77 1.09
CA SER A 34 13.43 -8.03 -0.29
C SER A 34 12.00 -8.58 -0.33
N HIS A 35 11.54 -9.16 0.78
CA HIS A 35 10.18 -9.67 0.94
C HIS A 35 9.16 -8.62 1.40
N PHE A 36 9.59 -7.39 1.69
CA PHE A 36 8.69 -6.32 2.09
C PHE A 36 7.79 -5.93 0.91
N ARG A 37 6.50 -5.74 1.20
CA ARG A 37 5.53 -5.28 0.21
C ARG A 37 5.24 -3.80 0.45
N PRO A 38 5.23 -2.97 -0.60
CA PRO A 38 4.80 -1.57 -0.45
C PRO A 38 3.40 -1.50 0.17
N MET A 39 3.28 -0.83 1.31
CA MET A 39 2.00 -0.55 1.96
C MET A 39 1.67 0.92 1.75
N HIS A 40 0.55 1.21 1.09
CA HIS A 40 0.04 2.57 0.92
C HIS A 40 -0.85 2.90 2.11
N PHE A 41 -0.30 3.66 3.06
CA PHE A 41 -1.06 4.28 4.15
C PHE A 41 -1.73 5.55 3.62
N GLU A 42 -3.06 5.60 3.61
CA GLU A 42 -3.82 6.81 3.26
C GLU A 42 -3.84 7.76 4.49
N PHE A 43 -2.84 8.64 4.61
CA PHE A 43 -2.70 9.57 5.75
C PHE A 43 -3.59 10.84 5.64
N GLU A 44 -4.08 11.17 4.46
CA GLU A 44 -4.85 12.40 4.23
C GLU A 44 -6.33 12.29 4.66
N LYS A 45 -6.81 13.33 5.35
CA LYS A 45 -8.22 13.39 5.78
C LYS A 45 -9.12 13.51 4.55
N LYS A 46 -10.12 12.61 4.46
CA LYS A 46 -11.08 12.51 3.34
C LYS A 46 -12.14 13.63 3.38
N THR A 47 -11.72 14.89 3.24
CA THR A 47 -12.56 16.08 3.41
C THR A 47 -13.28 16.52 2.13
N ALA A 48 -12.72 16.25 0.96
CA ALA A 48 -13.31 16.57 -0.34
C ALA A 48 -14.24 15.46 -0.86
N ARG A 49 -15.33 15.83 -1.54
CA ARG A 49 -16.30 14.91 -2.16
C ARG A 49 -16.33 15.08 -3.68
N VAL A 50 -16.33 13.97 -4.39
CA VAL A 50 -16.60 13.92 -5.83
C VAL A 50 -18.04 13.49 -6.05
N ASN A 51 -18.82 14.28 -6.80
CA ASN A 51 -20.18 13.94 -7.23
C ASN A 51 -20.20 13.80 -8.75
N MET A 52 -20.56 12.62 -9.26
CA MET A 52 -20.62 12.36 -10.70
C MET A 52 -21.75 11.39 -11.05
N ARG A 53 -22.22 11.43 -12.30
CA ARG A 53 -23.14 10.42 -12.86
C ARG A 53 -22.33 9.34 -13.57
N LEU A 54 -22.71 8.09 -13.36
CA LEU A 54 -22.11 6.93 -14.01
C LEU A 54 -23.21 6.07 -14.65
N PRO A 55 -22.95 5.42 -15.80
CA PRO A 55 -23.79 4.34 -16.28
C PRO A 55 -23.91 3.26 -15.21
N GLU A 56 -25.13 2.76 -14.99
CA GLU A 56 -25.38 1.71 -13.99
C GLU A 56 -24.52 0.45 -14.20
N PRO A 57 -24.31 -0.05 -15.43
CA PRO A 57 -23.44 -1.20 -15.66
C PRO A 57 -21.99 -0.97 -15.20
N LEU A 58 -21.49 0.26 -15.37
CA LEU A 58 -20.13 0.63 -14.94
C LEU A 58 -20.02 0.61 -13.42
N LEU A 59 -20.98 1.21 -12.71
CA LEU A 59 -20.98 1.20 -11.25
C LEU A 59 -21.06 -0.23 -10.69
N ARG A 60 -21.85 -1.11 -11.32
CA ARG A 60 -21.90 -2.54 -10.94
C ARG A 60 -20.54 -3.21 -11.13
N ALA A 61 -19.87 -2.99 -12.25
CA ALA A 61 -18.54 -3.56 -12.51
C ALA A 61 -17.49 -3.09 -11.50
N VAL A 62 -17.50 -1.80 -11.13
CA VAL A 62 -16.62 -1.23 -10.10
C VAL A 62 -16.85 -1.91 -8.75
N LYS A 63 -18.12 -2.06 -8.33
CA LYS A 63 -18.46 -2.73 -7.06
C LYS A 63 -18.02 -4.20 -7.05
N ALA A 64 -18.26 -4.93 -8.14
CA ALA A 64 -17.85 -6.33 -8.26
C ALA A 64 -16.33 -6.48 -8.12
N LYS A 65 -15.54 -5.66 -8.84
CA LYS A 65 -14.08 -5.68 -8.77
C LYS A 65 -13.54 -5.32 -7.38
N ALA A 66 -14.19 -4.37 -6.70
CA ALA A 66 -13.82 -4.00 -5.33
C ALA A 66 -14.10 -5.14 -4.34
N GLN A 67 -15.23 -5.83 -4.50
CA GLN A 67 -15.58 -7.00 -3.70
C GLN A 67 -14.58 -8.14 -3.88
N THR A 68 -14.13 -8.41 -5.11
CA THR A 68 -13.09 -9.43 -5.36
C THR A 68 -11.77 -9.11 -4.66
N ARG A 69 -11.48 -7.82 -4.44
CA ARG A 69 -10.30 -7.33 -3.72
C ARG A 69 -10.51 -7.15 -2.22
N GLY A 70 -11.73 -7.34 -1.71
CA GLY A 70 -12.05 -7.11 -0.29
C GLY A 70 -11.91 -5.65 0.16
N ILE A 71 -12.08 -4.68 -0.75
CA ILE A 71 -11.95 -3.24 -0.44
C ILE A 71 -13.28 -2.50 -0.70
N PRO A 72 -13.52 -1.35 -0.02
CA PRO A 72 -14.64 -0.47 -0.37
C PRO A 72 -14.52 0.02 -1.82
N TYR A 73 -15.63 0.07 -2.56
CA TYR A 73 -15.61 0.48 -3.97
C TYR A 73 -15.13 1.91 -4.17
N GLN A 74 -15.33 2.80 -3.19
CA GLN A 74 -14.78 4.16 -3.22
C GLN A 74 -13.25 4.18 -3.20
N ARG A 75 -12.60 3.20 -2.54
CA ARG A 75 -11.14 3.06 -2.59
C ARG A 75 -10.68 2.69 -3.99
N LEU A 76 -11.37 1.74 -4.64
CA LEU A 76 -11.05 1.38 -6.02
C LEU A 76 -11.19 2.57 -6.99
N ILE A 77 -12.19 3.42 -6.79
CA ILE A 77 -12.37 4.66 -7.57
C ILE A 77 -11.20 5.63 -7.32
N ARG A 78 -10.81 5.83 -6.06
CA ARG A 78 -9.66 6.69 -5.70
C ARG A 78 -8.38 6.21 -6.37
N GLU A 79 -8.03 4.93 -6.22
CA GLU A 79 -6.83 4.34 -6.83
C GLU A 79 -6.83 4.45 -8.37
N ALA A 80 -8.00 4.50 -9.00
CA ALA A 80 -8.10 4.72 -10.44
C ALA A 80 -7.82 6.19 -10.82
N ILE A 81 -8.25 7.14 -9.99
CA ILE A 81 -7.96 8.57 -10.17
C ILE A 81 -6.47 8.85 -9.93
N GLU A 82 -5.89 8.29 -8.87
CA GLU A 82 -4.46 8.45 -8.54
C GLU A 82 -3.58 7.97 -9.70
N ARG A 83 -3.79 6.74 -10.20
CA ARG A 83 -3.05 6.21 -11.35
C ARG A 83 -3.19 7.07 -12.61
N ALA A 84 -4.39 7.60 -12.87
CA ALA A 84 -4.59 8.47 -14.03
C ALA A 84 -3.81 9.79 -13.94
N LEU A 85 -3.46 10.25 -12.73
CA LEU A 85 -2.63 11.44 -12.51
C LEU A 85 -1.13 11.12 -12.50
N GLU A 86 -0.74 9.89 -12.12
CA GLU A 86 0.66 9.42 -12.17
C GLU A 86 1.16 9.22 -13.62
N ASP A 87 0.26 8.87 -14.54
CA ASP A 87 0.57 8.64 -15.96
C ASP A 87 0.78 9.95 -16.77
N GLU A 88 0.66 11.13 -16.15
CA GLU A 88 0.94 12.42 -16.81
C GLU A 88 2.46 12.73 -16.73
N PRO A 89 3.21 12.73 -17.87
CA PRO A 89 4.59 13.17 -17.84
C PRO A 89 4.64 14.67 -17.47
N SER A 90 5.37 14.98 -16.39
CA SER A 90 5.67 16.36 -15.99
C SER A 90 6.48 17.11 -17.05
#